data_AF-A0A961PCN2-F1
#
_entry.id   AF-A0A961PCN2-F1
#
_cell.length_a   1.000
_cell.length_b   1.000
_cell.length_c   1.000
_cell.angle_alpha   90.00
_cell.angle_beta   90.00
_cell.angle_gamma   90.00
#
_symmetry.space_group_name_H-M   'P 1'
#
loop_
_entity.id
_entity.type
_entity.pdbx_description
1 polymer ?
#
loop_
_entity_poly.entity_id
_entity_poly.type
_entity_poly.pdbx_seq_one_letter_code
_entity_poly.pdbx_strand_id
1 'polypeptide(L)'
;MGEEEEQPVSSEADPTLDIVRQMIVEAEAIPAPAKLPRGASTPRPGAAAPAPEPQAAPAPVTVPFGTVPVGTVPVGQMSSPPARLPDALSEGWDDDWDDGGADEGAADDDWDDLSSGALTRSYGIVDMETGEVRSGTRNYVGAFQEEAPVRRPGVIGRLIGGTLRLAATLLARLLGLVWRGIRALSGAIWRRVVEFMRRPDAARRLALAIIVFSVLVWPVEVLWLTLLIPLALLICWASVGNEGCVELVIQWHARLKARDPAKAERIRARAAAVTRGLNRGLERLPQSWTQGLYLPDFETDGYVPEKLKVDPFEELAARVHSAKRTGG
;
A
#
# COMPACT_ATOMS: atom_id res chain seq x y z
N MET A 1 58.02 45.62 -40.12
CA MET A 1 56.88 46.47 -39.72
C MET A 1 55.69 45.99 -40.53
N GLY A 2 54.96 45.04 -39.97
CA GLY A 2 53.67 44.59 -40.47
C GLY A 2 52.77 44.55 -39.25
N GLU A 3 51.88 45.53 -39.16
CA GLU A 3 50.87 45.61 -38.11
C GLU A 3 49.78 44.60 -38.49
N GLU A 4 49.76 43.47 -37.81
CA GLU A 4 48.66 42.51 -37.91
C GLU A 4 47.47 43.12 -37.18
N GLU A 5 46.52 43.64 -37.95
CA GLU A 5 45.22 44.10 -37.47
C GLU A 5 44.45 42.91 -36.85
N GLU A 6 44.37 42.89 -35.52
CA GLU A 6 43.46 42.02 -34.77
C GLU A 6 42.01 42.30 -35.19
N GLN A 7 41.46 41.43 -36.02
CA GLN A 7 40.03 41.41 -36.30
C GLN A 7 39.27 41.08 -35.01
N PRO A 8 38.27 41.89 -34.61
CA PRO A 8 37.46 41.61 -33.43
C PRO A 8 36.66 40.33 -33.71
N VAL A 9 36.97 39.28 -32.95
CA VAL A 9 36.21 38.03 -32.94
C VAL A 9 34.78 38.39 -32.54
N SER A 10 33.88 38.39 -33.51
CA SER A 10 32.45 38.52 -33.28
C SER A 10 32.03 37.35 -32.41
N SER A 11 31.85 37.62 -31.13
CA SER A 11 31.27 36.73 -30.13
C SER A 11 29.87 36.35 -30.60
N GLU A 12 29.80 35.28 -31.40
CA GLU A 12 28.58 34.60 -31.80
C GLU A 12 27.87 34.19 -30.52
N ALA A 13 26.83 34.95 -30.17
CA ALA A 13 26.12 34.81 -28.91
C ALA A 13 25.55 33.40 -28.83
N ASP A 14 26.04 32.64 -27.85
CA ASP A 14 25.62 31.28 -27.61
C ASP A 14 24.09 31.26 -27.40
N PRO A 15 23.30 30.68 -28.32
CA PRO A 15 21.84 30.73 -28.29
C PRO A 15 21.27 30.08 -27.02
N THR A 16 22.07 29.24 -26.35
CA THR A 16 21.69 28.60 -25.10
C THR A 16 21.62 29.61 -23.94
N LEU A 17 22.43 30.66 -23.95
CA LEU A 17 22.39 31.71 -22.93
C LEU A 17 21.12 32.57 -23.02
N ASP A 18 20.61 32.80 -24.23
CA ASP A 18 19.37 33.54 -24.45
C ASP A 18 18.14 32.75 -23.95
N ILE A 19 18.12 31.44 -24.16
CA ILE A 19 17.06 30.56 -23.63
C ILE A 19 17.05 30.59 -22.09
N VAL A 20 18.22 30.51 -21.45
CA VAL A 20 18.32 30.56 -19.98
C VAL A 20 17.87 31.92 -19.45
N ARG A 21 18.26 33.03 -20.10
CA ARG A 21 17.78 34.37 -19.74
C ARG A 21 16.27 34.49 -19.87
N GLN A 22 15.69 33.92 -20.92
CA GLN A 22 14.25 33.93 -21.12
C GLN A 22 13.50 33.13 -20.03
N MET A 23 14.01 31.97 -19.63
CA MET A 23 13.42 31.18 -18.55
C MET A 23 13.47 31.89 -17.19
N ILE A 24 14.53 32.65 -16.90
CA ILE A 24 14.65 33.42 -15.65
C ILE A 24 13.61 34.55 -15.62
N VAL A 25 13.46 35.28 -16.72
CA VAL A 25 12.46 36.36 -16.84
C VAL A 25 11.03 35.81 -16.72
N GLU A 26 10.76 34.64 -17.32
CA GLU A 26 9.45 33.99 -17.23
C GLU A 26 9.15 33.49 -15.82
N ALA A 27 10.15 32.99 -15.09
CA ALA A 27 10.00 32.55 -13.70
C ALA A 27 9.75 33.71 -12.72
N GLU A 28 10.36 34.89 -12.95
CA GLU A 28 10.08 36.10 -12.15
C GLU A 28 8.69 36.70 -12.43
N ALA A 29 8.12 36.45 -13.60
CA ALA A 29 6.79 36.94 -13.97
C ALA A 29 5.64 36.16 -13.29
N ILE A 30 5.92 35.02 -12.65
CA ILE A 30 4.90 34.26 -11.92
C ILE A 30 4.57 35.02 -10.62
N PRO A 31 3.36 35.59 -10.48
CA PRO A 31 2.98 36.33 -9.29
C PRO A 31 3.05 35.39 -8.08
N ALA A 32 3.73 35.85 -7.02
CA ALA A 32 3.83 35.11 -5.78
C ALA A 32 2.44 34.61 -5.36
N PRO A 33 2.29 33.32 -5.02
CA PRO A 33 0.99 32.74 -4.70
C PRO A 33 0.34 33.59 -3.61
N ALA A 34 -0.85 34.10 -3.92
CA ALA A 34 -1.61 34.93 -3.00
C ALA A 34 -1.64 34.23 -1.65
N LYS A 35 -1.13 34.89 -0.61
CA LYS A 35 -1.15 34.38 0.76
C LYS A 35 -2.58 33.99 1.08
N LEU A 36 -2.87 32.69 1.06
CA LEU A 36 -4.14 32.15 1.50
C LEU A 36 -4.37 32.71 2.91
N PRO A 37 -5.53 33.35 3.19
CA PRO A 37 -5.85 33.80 4.52
C PRO A 37 -5.69 32.61 5.44
N ARG A 38 -4.87 32.80 6.49
CA ARG A 38 -4.54 31.80 7.50
C ARG A 38 -5.86 31.27 8.06
N GLY A 39 -6.34 30.16 7.51
CA GLY A 39 -7.61 29.56 7.89
C GLY A 39 -7.60 29.32 9.38
N ALA A 40 -8.68 29.75 10.04
CA ALA A 40 -8.87 29.55 11.46
C ALA A 40 -8.55 28.10 11.80
N SER A 41 -7.55 27.89 12.65
CA SER A 41 -7.15 26.58 13.13
C SER A 41 -8.38 25.89 13.70
N THR A 42 -8.91 24.91 12.97
CA THR A 42 -9.95 24.03 13.48
C THR A 42 -9.38 23.32 14.71
N PRO A 43 -10.04 23.41 15.88
CA PRO A 43 -9.55 22.78 17.09
C PRO A 43 -9.47 21.26 16.86
N ARG A 44 -8.26 20.72 17.02
CA ARG A 44 -7.96 19.30 16.89
C ARG A 44 -8.87 18.51 17.85
N PRO A 45 -9.77 17.65 17.35
CA PRO A 45 -10.57 16.77 18.21
C PRO A 45 -9.61 15.80 18.88
N GLY A 46 -9.44 15.90 20.19
CA GLY A 46 -8.53 15.06 20.97
C GLY A 46 -7.41 15.78 21.71
N ALA A 47 -7.40 17.12 21.77
CA ALA A 47 -6.62 17.82 22.79
C ALA A 47 -7.27 17.57 24.18
N ALA A 48 -6.95 16.42 24.77
CA ALA A 48 -7.26 16.12 26.15
C ALA A 48 -6.64 17.20 27.05
N ALA A 49 -7.39 17.61 28.07
CA ALA A 49 -6.93 18.54 29.10
C ALA A 49 -5.55 18.13 29.65
N PRO A 50 -4.67 19.09 29.96
CA PRO A 50 -3.35 18.79 30.50
C PRO A 50 -3.48 17.95 31.77
N ALA A 51 -2.83 16.78 31.77
CA ALA A 51 -2.75 15.91 32.93
C ALA A 51 -2.10 16.67 34.10
N PRO A 52 -2.58 16.48 35.34
CA PRO A 52 -2.01 17.12 36.51
C PRO A 52 -0.53 16.75 36.67
N GLU A 53 0.25 17.78 36.97
CA GLU A 53 1.68 17.79 37.19
C GLU A 53 2.12 16.65 38.14
N PRO A 54 3.05 15.76 37.74
CA PRO A 54 3.50 14.68 38.58
C PRO A 54 4.28 15.24 39.78
N GLN A 55 3.76 15.00 40.98
CA GLN A 55 4.45 15.30 42.23
C GLN A 55 5.82 14.63 42.25
N ALA A 56 6.84 15.43 42.59
CA ALA A 56 8.23 15.04 42.67
C ALA A 56 8.42 13.81 43.57
N ALA A 57 8.98 12.74 43.00
CA ALA A 57 9.44 11.58 43.75
C ALA A 57 10.61 11.97 44.68
N PRO A 58 10.65 11.46 45.92
CA PRO A 58 11.75 11.72 46.85
C PRO A 58 13.06 11.09 46.35
N ALA A 59 14.16 11.82 46.56
CA ALA A 59 15.50 11.49 46.10
C ALA A 59 16.00 10.11 46.61
N PRO A 60 16.79 9.38 45.80
CA PRO A 60 17.36 8.10 46.21
C PRO A 60 18.41 8.30 47.30
N VAL A 61 18.20 7.62 48.43
CA VAL A 61 19.17 7.49 49.53
C VAL A 61 20.37 6.71 49.03
N THR A 62 21.52 7.36 48.97
CA THR A 62 22.81 6.73 48.62
C THR A 62 23.29 5.89 49.81
N VAL A 63 23.30 4.56 49.64
CA VAL A 63 23.89 3.63 50.62
C VAL A 63 25.35 3.38 50.23
N PRO A 64 26.34 3.59 51.11
CA PRO A 64 27.74 3.38 50.78
C PRO A 64 28.06 1.88 50.65
N PHE A 65 28.57 1.49 49.48
CA PHE A 65 29.11 0.16 49.22
C PHE A 65 30.37 -0.08 50.06
N GLY A 66 30.26 -1.01 51.00
CA GLY A 66 31.41 -1.54 51.76
C GLY A 66 32.30 -2.42 50.88
N THR A 67 33.60 -2.22 51.02
CA THR A 67 34.68 -3.02 50.44
C THR A 67 34.65 -4.46 50.96
N VAL A 68 34.50 -5.43 50.05
CA VAL A 68 34.65 -6.86 50.35
C VAL A 68 36.10 -7.26 50.10
N PRO A 69 36.78 -7.93 51.05
CA PRO A 69 38.16 -8.34 50.88
C PRO A 69 38.29 -9.57 49.95
N VAL A 70 39.33 -9.51 49.10
CA VAL A 70 39.76 -10.58 48.20
C VAL A 70 40.28 -11.76 49.02
N GLY A 71 39.51 -12.84 49.07
CA GLY A 71 39.91 -14.14 49.63
C GLY A 71 40.42 -15.07 48.53
N THR A 72 41.65 -15.55 48.72
CA THR A 72 42.35 -16.56 47.93
C THR A 72 41.59 -17.89 47.86
N VAL A 73 41.38 -18.39 46.63
CA VAL A 73 40.82 -19.74 46.39
C VAL A 73 41.98 -20.72 46.17
N PRO A 74 42.03 -21.86 46.90
CA PRO A 74 43.06 -22.86 46.68
C PRO A 74 42.77 -23.73 45.44
N VAL A 75 43.82 -23.97 44.67
CA VAL A 75 43.90 -24.95 43.59
C VAL A 75 43.91 -26.35 44.20
N GLY A 76 42.94 -27.19 43.86
CA GLY A 76 43.01 -28.60 44.22
C GLY A 76 41.78 -29.43 43.85
N GLN A 77 42.06 -30.54 43.16
CA GLN A 77 41.27 -31.77 43.04
C GLN A 77 40.17 -31.88 41.96
N MET A 78 40.63 -32.47 40.84
CA MET A 78 40.25 -33.81 40.38
C MET A 78 38.76 -34.13 40.14
N SER A 79 38.49 -34.39 38.85
CA SER A 79 37.85 -35.62 38.37
C SER A 79 36.38 -35.82 38.72
N SER A 80 35.51 -35.37 37.83
CA SER A 80 34.24 -36.05 37.55
C SER A 80 33.83 -35.81 36.09
N PRO A 81 33.34 -36.83 35.36
CA PRO A 81 32.86 -36.66 34.00
C PRO A 81 31.56 -35.84 34.02
N PRO A 82 31.28 -34.98 33.02
CA PRO A 82 30.04 -34.25 32.99
C PRO A 82 28.88 -35.24 32.84
N ALA A 83 27.97 -35.19 33.82
CA ALA A 83 26.66 -35.78 33.75
C ALA A 83 25.98 -35.31 32.45
N ARG A 84 25.35 -36.25 31.75
CA ARG A 84 24.39 -35.98 30.67
C ARG A 84 23.45 -34.86 31.13
N LEU A 85 23.45 -33.75 30.39
CA LEU A 85 22.34 -32.80 30.43
C LEU A 85 21.05 -33.62 30.22
N PRO A 86 20.00 -33.42 31.04
CA PRO A 86 18.68 -33.84 30.61
C PRO A 86 18.36 -33.07 29.33
N ASP A 87 17.87 -33.79 28.33
CA ASP A 87 17.30 -33.23 27.11
C ASP A 87 16.37 -32.09 27.50
N ALA A 88 16.86 -30.87 27.32
CA ALA A 88 16.07 -29.66 27.37
C ALA A 88 15.12 -29.78 26.20
N LEU A 89 13.95 -30.32 26.52
CA LEU A 89 12.65 -30.05 25.95
C LEU A 89 12.77 -29.15 24.73
N SER A 90 12.68 -29.77 23.57
CA SER A 90 12.13 -29.12 22.39
C SER A 90 10.81 -28.48 22.83
N GLU A 91 10.84 -27.20 23.15
CA GLU A 91 9.67 -26.33 23.18
C GLU A 91 9.10 -26.34 21.77
N GLY A 92 8.30 -27.37 21.51
CA GLY A 92 7.28 -27.35 20.49
C GLY A 92 6.42 -26.15 20.81
N TRP A 93 6.45 -25.18 19.91
CA TRP A 93 5.48 -24.10 19.89
C TRP A 93 4.14 -24.73 19.50
N ASP A 94 3.46 -25.28 20.50
CA ASP A 94 2.06 -25.64 20.41
C ASP A 94 1.28 -24.33 20.28
N ASP A 95 0.93 -24.01 19.04
CA ASP A 95 0.01 -22.93 18.67
C ASP A 95 -1.40 -23.29 19.18
N ASP A 96 -1.60 -23.13 20.49
CA ASP A 96 -2.90 -23.24 21.16
C ASP A 96 -3.68 -21.94 20.92
N TRP A 97 -4.30 -21.83 19.75
CA TRP A 97 -5.33 -20.83 19.48
C TRP A 97 -6.63 -21.33 20.11
N ASP A 98 -6.76 -21.00 21.38
CA ASP A 98 -7.94 -21.23 22.20
C ASP A 98 -9.19 -20.63 21.52
N ASP A 99 -10.20 -21.49 21.45
CA ASP A 99 -11.45 -21.38 20.72
C ASP A 99 -12.36 -20.43 21.50
N GLY A 100 -12.22 -19.13 21.21
CA GLY A 100 -13.11 -18.09 21.71
C GLY A 100 -14.49 -18.23 21.08
N GLY A 101 -15.31 -19.11 21.66
CA GLY A 101 -16.72 -19.26 21.33
C GLY A 101 -17.47 -17.93 21.39
N ALA A 102 -17.88 -17.46 20.22
CA ALA A 102 -18.92 -16.46 20.04
C ALA A 102 -20.00 -17.07 19.15
N ASP A 103 -20.98 -17.66 19.82
CA ASP A 103 -22.41 -17.71 19.49
C ASP A 103 -22.81 -17.09 18.13
N GLU A 104 -22.68 -17.85 17.05
CA GLU A 104 -23.31 -17.54 15.76
C GLU A 104 -24.77 -17.98 15.82
N GLY A 105 -25.57 -17.14 16.48
CA GLY A 105 -27.02 -17.15 16.37
C GLY A 105 -27.44 -16.90 14.94
N ALA A 106 -28.27 -17.80 14.43
CA ALA A 106 -28.99 -17.75 13.17
C ALA A 106 -29.56 -16.35 12.85
N ALA A 107 -29.19 -15.83 11.68
CA ALA A 107 -29.98 -14.86 10.93
C ALA A 107 -29.65 -15.04 9.44
N ASP A 108 -30.31 -16.04 8.86
CA ASP A 108 -30.48 -16.20 7.42
C ASP A 108 -31.38 -15.07 6.90
N ASP A 109 -30.84 -13.85 6.74
CA ASP A 109 -31.59 -12.72 6.17
C ASP A 109 -31.17 -12.47 4.72
N ASP A 110 -31.87 -13.21 3.84
CA ASP A 110 -32.66 -12.66 2.74
C ASP A 110 -32.04 -11.53 1.89
N TRP A 111 -31.11 -11.90 0.99
CA TRP A 111 -30.56 -10.99 -0.03
C TRP A 111 -31.18 -11.16 -1.43
N ASP A 112 -32.18 -12.04 -1.59
CA ASP A 112 -32.73 -12.40 -2.91
C ASP A 112 -33.95 -11.54 -3.36
N ASP A 113 -34.39 -10.55 -2.58
CA ASP A 113 -35.59 -9.75 -2.92
C ASP A 113 -35.33 -8.30 -3.42
N LEU A 114 -34.11 -7.99 -3.88
CA LEU A 114 -33.75 -6.65 -4.39
C LEU A 114 -33.93 -6.45 -5.91
N SER A 115 -34.41 -7.45 -6.67
CA SER A 115 -34.53 -7.33 -8.14
C SER A 115 -35.92 -6.96 -8.68
N SER A 116 -36.93 -6.76 -7.81
CA SER A 116 -38.33 -6.59 -8.26
C SER A 116 -38.97 -5.25 -7.89
N GLY A 117 -38.29 -4.41 -7.10
CA GLY A 117 -38.77 -3.06 -6.77
C GLY A 117 -38.45 -2.08 -7.90
N ALA A 118 -39.43 -1.79 -8.76
CA ALA A 118 -39.39 -0.65 -9.66
C ALA A 118 -39.12 0.64 -8.85
N LEU A 119 -37.87 1.11 -8.91
CA LEU A 119 -37.40 2.35 -8.31
C LEU A 119 -38.14 3.55 -8.91
N THR A 120 -39.31 3.89 -8.38
CA THR A 120 -39.81 5.27 -8.39
C THR A 120 -39.04 6.03 -7.32
N ARG A 121 -37.76 6.35 -7.58
CA ARG A 121 -37.04 7.34 -6.77
C ARG A 121 -37.66 8.71 -7.04
N SER A 122 -38.28 9.28 -6.00
CA SER A 122 -38.72 10.67 -6.00
C SER A 122 -37.49 11.58 -5.91
N TYR A 123 -37.09 12.17 -7.02
CA TYR A 123 -36.09 13.24 -7.01
C TYR A 123 -36.82 14.57 -6.80
N GLY A 124 -36.58 15.23 -5.67
CA GLY A 124 -37.04 16.60 -5.43
C GLY A 124 -36.12 17.58 -6.16
N ILE A 125 -36.66 18.35 -7.09
CA ILE A 125 -35.91 19.42 -7.76
C ILE A 125 -36.06 20.67 -6.88
N VAL A 126 -34.94 21.19 -6.40
CA VAL A 126 -34.90 22.43 -5.62
C VAL A 126 -34.73 23.59 -6.58
N ASP A 127 -35.67 24.53 -6.56
CA ASP A 127 -35.59 25.76 -7.34
C ASP A 127 -34.57 26.71 -6.69
N MET A 128 -33.49 27.01 -7.41
CA MET A 128 -32.32 27.72 -6.88
C MET A 128 -32.57 29.22 -6.67
N GLU A 129 -33.59 29.81 -7.30
CA GLU A 129 -33.88 31.25 -7.15
C GLU A 129 -34.82 31.56 -5.98
N THR A 130 -35.64 30.60 -5.56
CA THR A 130 -36.68 30.80 -4.53
C THR A 130 -36.47 29.94 -3.29
N GLY A 131 -35.64 28.89 -3.35
CA GLY A 131 -35.33 28.01 -2.21
C GLY A 131 -36.47 27.08 -1.79
N GLU A 132 -37.57 27.03 -2.54
CA GLU A 132 -38.74 26.23 -2.20
C GLU A 132 -38.61 24.81 -2.79
N VAL A 133 -38.70 23.78 -1.94
CA VAL A 133 -38.61 22.37 -2.35
C VAL A 133 -39.98 21.89 -2.83
N ARG A 134 -40.22 21.95 -4.14
CA ARG A 134 -41.47 21.49 -4.74
C ARG A 134 -41.42 19.99 -5.03
N SER A 135 -42.03 19.19 -4.15
CA SER A 135 -42.25 17.75 -4.38
C SER A 135 -43.35 17.52 -5.42
N GLY A 136 -42.98 17.47 -6.69
CA GLY A 136 -43.88 17.13 -7.79
C GLY A 136 -43.74 15.67 -8.21
N THR A 137 -44.72 14.82 -7.91
CA THR A 137 -44.90 13.53 -8.60
C THR A 137 -45.38 13.81 -10.02
N ARG A 138 -44.46 14.14 -10.92
CA ARG A 138 -44.73 14.12 -12.36
C ARG A 138 -44.89 12.67 -12.79
N ASN A 139 -46.14 12.22 -12.85
CA ASN A 139 -46.51 11.16 -13.78
C ASN A 139 -46.21 11.71 -15.18
N TYR A 140 -45.20 11.14 -15.84
CA TYR A 140 -44.95 11.33 -17.27
C TYR A 140 -46.11 10.70 -18.05
N VAL A 141 -47.25 11.37 -18.05
CA VAL A 141 -48.39 11.12 -18.92
C VAL A 141 -48.63 12.43 -19.65
N GLY A 142 -47.97 12.58 -20.80
CA GLY A 142 -48.00 13.80 -21.60
C GLY A 142 -46.89 13.75 -22.64
N ALA A 143 -47.12 13.05 -23.73
CA ALA A 143 -47.62 13.69 -24.96
C ALA A 143 -46.50 14.40 -25.74
N PHE A 144 -45.59 13.61 -26.29
CA PHE A 144 -45.13 13.79 -27.67
C PHE A 144 -45.20 12.42 -28.34
N GLN A 145 -46.44 12.01 -28.59
CA GLN A 145 -46.73 10.94 -29.54
C GLN A 145 -46.68 11.60 -30.92
N GLU A 146 -45.48 11.86 -31.42
CA GLU A 146 -45.29 11.95 -32.86
C GLU A 146 -45.85 10.65 -33.41
N GLU A 147 -46.89 10.77 -34.24
CA GLU A 147 -47.48 9.68 -35.00
C GLU A 147 -46.42 9.14 -35.97
N ALA A 148 -45.50 8.33 -35.44
CA ALA A 148 -44.63 7.54 -36.25
C ALA A 148 -45.52 6.67 -37.13
N PRO A 149 -45.33 6.68 -38.46
CA PRO A 149 -46.17 5.93 -39.37
C PRO A 149 -46.18 4.48 -38.91
N VAL A 150 -47.38 3.96 -38.63
CA VAL A 150 -47.63 2.58 -38.24
C VAL A 150 -47.14 1.68 -39.38
N ARG A 151 -45.84 1.37 -39.36
CA ARG A 151 -45.24 0.36 -40.22
C ARG A 151 -45.85 -0.95 -39.78
N ARG A 152 -46.91 -1.36 -40.48
CA ARG A 152 -47.50 -2.69 -40.35
C ARG A 152 -46.35 -3.69 -40.38
N PRO A 153 -46.07 -4.43 -39.29
CA PRO A 153 -44.97 -5.36 -39.27
C PRO A 153 -45.25 -6.39 -40.37
N GLY A 154 -44.44 -6.33 -41.43
CA GLY A 154 -44.53 -7.25 -42.55
C GLY A 154 -44.50 -8.68 -42.01
N VAL A 155 -45.23 -9.57 -42.67
CA VAL A 155 -45.39 -10.99 -42.26
C VAL A 155 -44.02 -11.67 -42.01
N ILE A 156 -42.96 -11.19 -42.68
CA ILE A 156 -41.57 -11.62 -42.51
C ILE A 156 -41.02 -11.34 -41.09
N GLY A 157 -41.39 -10.23 -40.44
CA GLY A 157 -40.94 -9.89 -39.09
C GLY A 157 -41.52 -10.81 -37.99
N ARG A 158 -42.70 -11.39 -38.23
CA ARG A 158 -43.30 -12.38 -37.31
C ARG A 158 -42.62 -13.74 -37.37
N LEU A 159 -42.10 -14.13 -38.53
CA LEU A 159 -41.34 -15.37 -38.68
C LEU A 159 -39.94 -15.27 -38.04
N ILE A 160 -39.26 -14.12 -38.20
CA ILE A 160 -37.93 -13.88 -37.62
C ILE A 160 -38.00 -13.73 -36.10
N GLY A 161 -39.03 -13.06 -35.56
CA GLY A 161 -39.20 -12.91 -34.11
C GLY A 161 -39.49 -14.23 -33.38
N GLY A 162 -40.17 -15.18 -34.05
CA GLY A 162 -40.46 -16.51 -33.50
C GLY A 162 -39.23 -17.39 -33.37
N THR A 163 -38.36 -17.41 -34.39
CA THR A 163 -37.14 -18.23 -34.39
C THR A 163 -36.08 -17.72 -33.42
N LEU A 164 -35.94 -16.39 -33.26
CA LEU A 164 -35.04 -15.80 -32.27
C LEU A 164 -35.47 -16.11 -30.82
N ARG A 165 -36.77 -16.13 -30.53
CA ARG A 165 -37.28 -16.51 -29.20
C ARG A 165 -37.06 -17.99 -28.90
N LEU A 166 -37.23 -18.86 -29.89
CA LEU A 166 -36.93 -20.29 -29.75
C LEU A 166 -35.42 -20.54 -29.59
N ALA A 167 -34.57 -19.85 -30.36
CA ALA A 167 -33.13 -19.93 -30.20
C ALA A 167 -32.66 -19.45 -28.82
N ALA A 168 -33.20 -18.33 -28.32
CA ALA A 168 -32.86 -17.81 -26.99
C ALA A 168 -33.28 -18.76 -25.86
N THR A 169 -34.46 -19.37 -25.95
CA THR A 169 -34.93 -20.33 -24.93
C THR A 169 -34.16 -21.65 -24.97
N LEU A 170 -33.73 -22.11 -26.14
CA LEU A 170 -32.83 -23.26 -26.26
C LEU A 170 -31.43 -22.96 -25.72
N LEU A 171 -30.90 -21.77 -25.98
CA LEU A 171 -29.60 -21.35 -25.48
C LEU A 171 -29.62 -21.18 -23.95
N ALA A 172 -30.68 -20.60 -23.40
CA ALA A 172 -30.89 -20.52 -21.94
C ALA A 172 -31.05 -21.89 -21.29
N ARG A 173 -31.72 -22.85 -21.95
CA ARG A 173 -31.82 -24.24 -21.45
C ARG A 173 -30.49 -24.98 -21.50
N LEU A 174 -29.71 -24.80 -22.57
CA LEU A 174 -28.36 -25.36 -22.67
C LEU A 174 -27.43 -24.76 -21.63
N LEU A 175 -27.43 -23.44 -21.45
CA LEU A 175 -26.67 -22.78 -20.37
C LEU A 175 -27.13 -23.27 -18.99
N GLY A 176 -28.43 -23.40 -18.75
CA GLY A 176 -28.96 -23.89 -17.47
C GLY A 176 -28.58 -25.36 -17.17
N LEU A 177 -28.45 -26.20 -18.21
CA LEU A 177 -27.95 -27.58 -18.07
C LEU A 177 -26.45 -27.60 -17.76
N VAL A 178 -25.67 -26.76 -18.43
CA VAL A 178 -24.23 -26.59 -18.14
C VAL A 178 -24.03 -26.07 -16.72
N TRP A 179 -24.81 -25.07 -16.29
CA TRP A 179 -24.75 -24.52 -14.94
C TRP A 179 -25.16 -25.53 -13.86
N ARG A 180 -26.16 -26.37 -14.11
CA ARG A 180 -26.53 -27.48 -13.20
C ARG A 180 -25.42 -28.52 -13.08
N GLY A 181 -24.75 -28.85 -14.19
CA GLY A 181 -23.57 -29.72 -14.18
C GLY A 181 -22.43 -29.14 -13.35
N ILE A 182 -22.11 -27.86 -13.55
CA ILE A 182 -21.07 -27.15 -12.81
C ILE A 182 -21.39 -27.08 -11.31
N ARG A 183 -22.65 -26.81 -10.93
CA ARG A 183 -23.06 -26.75 -9.52
C ARG A 183 -23.04 -28.12 -8.81
N ALA A 184 -23.34 -29.19 -9.53
CA ALA A 184 -23.24 -30.55 -8.98
C ALA A 184 -21.76 -30.98 -8.80
N LEU A 185 -20.90 -30.65 -9.77
CA LEU A 185 -19.45 -30.89 -9.68
C LEU A 185 -18.80 -30.03 -8.58
N SER A 186 -19.20 -28.77 -8.44
CA SER A 186 -18.63 -27.87 -7.42
C SER A 186 -18.93 -28.36 -6.00
N GLY A 187 -20.12 -28.88 -5.73
CA GLY A 187 -20.45 -29.42 -4.40
C GLY A 187 -19.67 -30.68 -4.00
N ALA A 188 -19.27 -31.51 -4.97
CA ALA A 188 -18.43 -32.68 -4.72
C ALA A 188 -16.95 -32.29 -4.49
N ILE A 189 -16.47 -31.30 -5.26
CA ILE A 189 -15.13 -30.74 -5.11
C ILE A 189 -15.01 -29.99 -3.79
N TRP A 190 -16.02 -29.19 -3.41
CA TRP A 190 -16.03 -28.39 -2.18
C TRP A 190 -15.90 -29.25 -0.93
N ARG A 191 -16.61 -30.38 -0.86
CA ARG A 191 -16.48 -31.32 0.26
C ARG A 191 -15.06 -31.86 0.41
N ARG A 192 -14.39 -32.21 -0.69
CA ARG A 192 -12.98 -32.65 -0.63
C ARG A 192 -12.02 -31.53 -0.30
N VAL A 193 -12.30 -30.30 -0.75
CA VAL A 193 -11.49 -29.12 -0.41
C VAL A 193 -11.60 -28.80 1.07
N VAL A 194 -12.81 -28.86 1.67
CA VAL A 194 -13.02 -28.63 3.11
C VAL A 194 -12.30 -29.69 3.95
N GLU A 195 -12.40 -30.97 3.57
CA GLU A 195 -11.67 -32.06 4.24
C GLU A 195 -10.15 -31.87 4.15
N PHE A 196 -9.66 -31.38 3.01
CA PHE A 196 -8.25 -31.08 2.80
C PHE A 196 -7.80 -29.86 3.60
N MET A 197 -8.61 -28.80 3.68
CA MET A 197 -8.32 -27.54 4.40
C MET A 197 -8.14 -27.73 5.92
N ARG A 198 -8.64 -28.83 6.51
CA ARG A 198 -8.40 -29.16 7.93
C ARG A 198 -6.95 -29.51 8.25
N ARG A 199 -6.08 -29.72 7.25
CA ARG A 199 -4.65 -29.96 7.49
C ARG A 199 -3.88 -28.64 7.48
N PRO A 200 -3.01 -28.36 8.47
CA PRO A 200 -2.26 -27.10 8.53
C PRO A 200 -1.32 -26.90 7.32
N ASP A 201 -0.82 -27.98 6.73
CA ASP A 201 0.00 -27.93 5.50
C ASP A 201 -0.81 -27.82 4.20
N ALA A 202 -2.13 -28.01 4.26
CA ALA A 202 -2.96 -28.04 3.07
C ALA A 202 -3.16 -26.65 2.45
N ALA A 203 -3.22 -25.58 3.25
CA ALA A 203 -3.43 -24.24 2.71
C ALA A 203 -2.32 -23.85 1.72
N ARG A 204 -1.05 -24.16 2.04
CA ARG A 204 0.08 -23.91 1.13
C ARG A 204 0.00 -24.76 -0.13
N ARG A 205 -0.30 -26.06 0.01
CA ARG A 205 -0.40 -26.98 -1.15
C ARG A 205 -1.60 -26.66 -2.03
N LEU A 206 -2.71 -26.25 -1.44
CA LEU A 206 -3.91 -25.81 -2.14
C LEU A 206 -3.66 -24.50 -2.89
N ALA A 207 -3.02 -23.51 -2.26
CA ALA A 207 -2.64 -22.27 -2.94
C ALA A 207 -1.73 -22.56 -4.14
N LEU A 208 -0.73 -23.44 -3.98
CA LEU A 208 0.13 -23.86 -5.08
C LEU A 208 -0.63 -24.61 -6.18
N ALA A 209 -1.54 -25.53 -5.80
CA ALA A 209 -2.36 -26.26 -6.75
C ALA A 209 -3.32 -25.34 -7.53
N ILE A 210 -3.91 -24.34 -6.87
CA ILE A 210 -4.74 -23.33 -7.50
C ILE A 210 -3.92 -22.49 -8.47
N ILE A 211 -2.73 -22.03 -8.07
CA ILE A 211 -1.84 -21.26 -8.95
C ILE A 211 -1.48 -22.10 -10.19
N VAL A 212 -1.06 -23.35 -10.00
CA VAL A 212 -0.70 -24.25 -11.10
C VAL A 212 -1.91 -24.54 -11.99
N PHE A 213 -3.08 -24.79 -11.41
CA PHE A 213 -4.31 -25.03 -12.14
C PHE A 213 -4.75 -23.80 -12.94
N SER A 214 -4.71 -22.60 -12.35
CA SER A 214 -5.01 -21.34 -13.05
C SER A 214 -4.06 -21.10 -14.21
N VAL A 215 -2.76 -21.38 -14.05
CA VAL A 215 -1.75 -21.29 -15.12
C VAL A 215 -2.05 -22.26 -16.27
N LEU A 216 -2.47 -23.49 -15.95
CA LEU A 216 -2.77 -24.53 -16.94
C LEU A 216 -4.08 -24.27 -17.69
N VAL A 217 -5.12 -23.81 -16.99
CA VAL A 217 -6.46 -23.68 -17.55
C VAL A 217 -6.61 -22.39 -18.35
N TRP A 218 -6.02 -21.28 -17.88
CA TRP A 218 -6.13 -19.97 -18.53
C TRP A 218 -4.76 -19.31 -18.74
N PRO A 219 -3.89 -19.89 -19.60
CA PRO A 219 -2.54 -19.34 -19.82
C PRO A 219 -2.58 -17.90 -20.35
N VAL A 220 -3.59 -17.56 -21.15
CA VAL A 220 -3.77 -16.20 -21.69
C VAL A 220 -4.17 -15.21 -20.60
N GLU A 221 -5.07 -15.59 -19.69
CA GLU A 221 -5.51 -14.71 -18.60
C GLU A 221 -4.40 -14.52 -17.57
N VAL A 222 -3.67 -15.59 -17.23
CA VAL A 222 -2.49 -15.48 -16.36
C VAL A 222 -1.43 -14.59 -17.00
N LEU A 223 -1.19 -14.72 -18.31
CA LEU A 223 -0.28 -13.84 -19.03
C LEU A 223 -0.71 -12.37 -18.94
N TRP A 224 -2.00 -12.09 -19.13
CA TRP A 224 -2.56 -10.74 -19.00
C TRP A 224 -2.49 -10.23 -17.56
N LEU A 225 -2.86 -11.02 -16.55
CA LEU A 225 -2.75 -10.64 -15.13
C LEU A 225 -1.29 -10.35 -14.74
N THR A 226 -0.37 -11.20 -15.18
CA THR A 226 1.07 -11.03 -14.94
C THR A 226 1.59 -9.75 -15.58
N LEU A 227 1.00 -9.30 -16.69
CA LEU A 227 1.32 -8.02 -17.34
C LEU A 227 0.60 -6.83 -16.67
N LEU A 228 -0.66 -6.98 -16.28
CA LEU A 228 -1.49 -5.92 -15.68
C LEU A 228 -1.08 -5.58 -14.27
N ILE A 229 -0.69 -6.55 -13.44
CA ILE A 229 -0.30 -6.29 -12.05
C ILE A 229 0.88 -5.30 -11.98
N PRO A 230 2.03 -5.53 -12.64
CA PRO A 230 3.13 -4.58 -12.61
C PRO A 230 2.77 -3.27 -13.31
N LEU A 231 1.97 -3.29 -14.38
CA LEU A 231 1.50 -2.07 -15.04
C LEU A 231 0.59 -1.25 -14.12
N ALA A 232 -0.33 -1.87 -13.40
CA ALA A 232 -1.21 -1.22 -12.43
C ALA A 232 -0.42 -0.70 -11.24
N LEU A 233 0.58 -1.45 -10.76
CA LEU A 233 1.52 -0.97 -9.74
C LEU A 233 2.32 0.24 -10.25
N LEU A 234 2.78 0.21 -11.50
CA LEU A 234 3.50 1.32 -12.12
C LEU A 234 2.61 2.56 -12.27
N ILE A 235 1.36 2.39 -12.73
CA ILE A 235 0.39 3.48 -12.85
C ILE A 235 0.05 4.04 -11.46
N CYS A 236 -0.17 3.18 -10.46
CA CYS A 236 -0.42 3.58 -9.09
C CYS A 236 0.77 4.36 -8.52
N TRP A 237 1.99 3.84 -8.71
CA TRP A 237 3.23 4.50 -8.31
C TRP A 237 3.41 5.86 -9.01
N ALA A 238 3.13 5.94 -10.32
CA ALA A 238 3.21 7.19 -11.08
C ALA A 238 2.12 8.20 -10.65
N SER A 239 0.94 7.73 -10.27
CA SER A 239 -0.19 8.59 -9.86
C SER A 239 0.00 9.16 -8.45
N VAL A 240 0.55 8.36 -7.54
CA VAL A 240 0.77 8.74 -6.13
C VAL A 240 2.09 9.49 -5.96
N GLY A 241 3.06 9.23 -6.83
CA GLY A 241 4.44 9.68 -6.67
C GLY A 241 5.19 8.84 -5.64
N ASN A 242 6.52 8.91 -5.69
CA ASN A 242 7.39 8.15 -4.79
C ASN A 242 7.13 8.51 -3.31
N GLU A 243 6.93 9.79 -3.02
CA GLU A 243 6.66 10.30 -1.67
C GLU A 243 5.37 9.72 -1.08
N GLY A 244 4.28 9.68 -1.85
CA GLY A 244 3.01 9.14 -1.36
C GLY A 244 3.06 7.63 -1.14
N CYS A 245 3.83 6.87 -1.92
CA CYS A 245 4.06 5.45 -1.66
C CYS A 245 4.82 5.24 -0.34
N VAL A 246 5.85 6.04 -0.08
CA VAL A 246 6.62 5.97 1.17
C VAL A 246 5.73 6.30 2.37
N GLU A 247 4.94 7.37 2.29
CA GLU A 247 4.01 7.76 3.36
C GLU A 247 2.95 6.67 3.62
N LEU A 248 2.42 6.05 2.56
CA LEU A 248 1.47 4.94 2.67
C LEU A 248 2.09 3.75 3.41
N VAL A 249 3.33 3.40 3.08
CA VAL A 249 4.06 2.29 3.73
C VAL A 249 4.35 2.63 5.20
N ILE A 250 4.76 3.86 5.50
CA ILE A 250 5.00 4.33 6.87
C ILE A 250 3.70 4.28 7.69
N GLN A 251 2.59 4.78 7.14
CA GLN A 251 1.29 4.77 7.81
C GLN A 251 0.78 3.34 8.02
N TRP A 252 0.95 2.46 7.03
CA TRP A 252 0.57 1.06 7.14
C TRP A 252 1.40 0.33 8.20
N HIS A 253 2.72 0.54 8.21
CA HIS A 253 3.60 -0.01 9.23
C HIS A 253 3.28 0.53 10.63
N ALA A 254 2.98 1.82 10.77
CA ALA A 254 2.56 2.41 12.05
C ALA A 254 1.26 1.77 12.56
N ARG A 255 0.27 1.55 11.69
CA ARG A 255 -0.97 0.82 12.02
C ARG A 255 -0.71 -0.63 12.42
N LEU A 256 0.21 -1.30 11.73
CA LEU A 256 0.56 -2.68 12.03
C LEU A 256 1.29 -2.79 13.37
N LYS A 257 2.26 -1.90 13.63
CA LYS A 257 3.00 -1.83 14.89
C LYS A 257 2.09 -1.53 16.09
N ALA A 258 1.05 -0.71 15.89
CA ALA A 258 0.06 -0.43 16.93
C ALA A 258 -0.82 -1.66 17.27
N ARG A 259 -1.06 -2.56 16.31
CA ARG A 259 -1.87 -3.77 16.52
C ARG A 259 -1.05 -4.97 17.02
N ASP A 260 0.15 -5.17 16.48
CA ASP A 260 1.00 -6.32 16.79
C ASP A 260 2.49 -5.97 16.60
N PRO A 261 3.20 -5.56 17.66
CA PRO A 261 4.60 -5.14 17.57
C PRO A 261 5.52 -6.31 17.19
N ALA A 262 5.22 -7.54 17.63
CA ALA A 262 6.03 -8.71 17.32
C ALA A 262 5.96 -9.10 15.84
N LYS A 263 4.79 -8.93 15.19
CA LYS A 263 4.68 -9.10 13.72
C LYS A 263 5.44 -8.01 12.96
N ALA A 264 5.42 -6.76 13.45
CA ALA A 264 6.15 -5.67 12.82
C ALA A 264 7.68 -5.95 12.79
N GLU A 265 8.25 -6.44 13.90
CA GLU A 265 9.67 -6.83 13.95
C GLU A 265 10.00 -7.98 12.99
N ARG A 266 9.12 -8.98 12.90
CA ARG A 266 9.28 -10.10 11.95
C ARG A 266 9.26 -9.62 10.50
N ILE A 267 8.38 -8.68 10.17
CA ILE A 267 8.31 -8.10 8.82
C ILE A 267 9.56 -7.26 8.53
N ARG A 268 10.04 -6.47 9.49
CA ARG A 268 11.31 -5.73 9.35
C ARG A 268 12.49 -6.68 9.11
N ALA A 269 12.60 -7.74 9.90
CA ALA A 269 13.66 -8.75 9.74
C ALA A 269 13.60 -9.44 8.38
N ARG A 270 12.40 -9.76 7.88
CA ARG A 270 12.20 -10.31 6.53
C ARG A 270 12.56 -9.30 5.44
N ALA A 271 12.15 -8.04 5.58
CA ALA A 271 12.53 -6.98 4.64
C ALA A 271 14.05 -6.81 4.56
N ALA A 272 14.75 -6.78 5.70
CA ALA A 272 16.21 -6.73 5.75
C ALA A 272 16.87 -7.97 5.10
N ALA A 273 16.29 -9.17 5.25
CA ALA A 273 16.77 -10.36 4.55
C ALA A 273 16.55 -10.27 3.02
N VAL A 274 15.41 -9.75 2.59
CA VAL A 274 15.08 -9.54 1.16
C VAL A 274 16.02 -8.51 0.54
N THR A 275 16.24 -7.37 1.21
CA THR A 275 17.16 -6.32 0.72
C THR A 275 18.59 -6.84 0.62
N ARG A 276 19.07 -7.64 1.59
CA ARG A 276 20.38 -8.30 1.49
C ARG A 276 20.45 -9.29 0.32
N GLY A 277 19.36 -10.02 0.05
CA GLY A 277 19.26 -10.90 -1.11
C GLY A 277 19.32 -10.14 -2.44
N LEU A 278 18.59 -9.03 -2.52
CA LEU A 278 18.61 -8.13 -3.68
C LEU A 278 19.98 -7.49 -3.88
N ASN A 279 20.64 -7.03 -2.81
CA ASN A 279 21.98 -6.44 -2.88
C ASN A 279 23.00 -7.43 -3.44
N ARG A 280 22.97 -8.70 -2.98
CA ARG A 280 23.81 -9.76 -3.57
C ARG A 280 23.49 -10.05 -5.04
N GLY A 281 22.23 -9.87 -5.43
CA GLY A 281 21.83 -9.97 -6.84
C GLY A 281 22.37 -8.81 -7.68
N LEU A 282 22.30 -7.59 -7.15
CA LEU A 282 22.80 -6.37 -7.77
C LEU A 282 24.31 -6.36 -7.91
N GLU A 283 25.04 -6.88 -6.92
CA GLU A 283 26.50 -7.06 -7.00
C GLU A 283 26.94 -7.95 -8.18
N ARG A 284 26.05 -8.78 -8.71
CA ARG A 284 26.31 -9.60 -9.92
C ARG A 284 25.95 -8.90 -11.21
N LEU A 285 25.18 -7.82 -11.15
CA LEU A 285 24.81 -7.05 -12.34
C LEU A 285 25.97 -6.11 -12.73
N PRO A 286 26.08 -5.77 -14.02
CA PRO A 286 27.09 -4.82 -14.47
C PRO A 286 26.96 -3.49 -13.73
N GLN A 287 28.10 -2.91 -13.36
CA GLN A 287 28.16 -1.67 -12.57
C GLN A 287 27.45 -0.49 -13.26
N SER A 288 27.30 -0.53 -14.58
CA SER A 288 26.56 0.45 -15.37
C SER A 288 25.05 0.44 -15.12
N TRP A 289 24.48 -0.67 -14.67
CA TRP A 289 23.04 -0.78 -14.36
C TRP A 289 22.73 -0.44 -12.91
N THR A 290 23.71 -0.59 -12.02
CA THR A 290 23.56 -0.30 -10.59
C THR A 290 23.99 1.12 -10.22
N GLN A 291 24.64 1.85 -11.14
CA GLN A 291 25.05 3.23 -10.93
C GLN A 291 23.81 4.12 -10.71
N GLY A 292 23.61 4.58 -9.48
CA GLY A 292 22.49 5.43 -9.07
C GLY A 292 21.35 4.70 -8.36
N LEU A 293 21.37 3.37 -8.30
CA LEU A 293 20.36 2.62 -7.55
C LEU A 293 20.79 2.48 -6.07
N TYR A 294 20.43 3.48 -5.26
CA TYR A 294 20.57 3.39 -3.81
C TYR A 294 19.39 2.62 -3.24
N LEU A 295 19.63 1.39 -2.76
CA LEU A 295 18.60 0.67 -2.02
C LEU A 295 18.46 1.27 -0.61
N PRO A 296 17.22 1.45 -0.11
CA PRO A 296 17.01 1.78 1.28
C PRO A 296 17.58 0.65 2.15
N ASP A 297 18.50 1.02 3.02
CA ASP A 297 19.02 0.13 4.05
C ASP A 297 18.00 0.03 5.18
N PHE A 298 17.60 -1.20 5.52
CA PHE A 298 16.60 -1.48 6.57
C PHE A 298 17.23 -2.02 7.84
N GLU A 299 18.57 -2.03 7.93
CA GLU A 299 19.27 -2.41 9.15
C GLU A 299 18.84 -1.53 10.32
N THR A 300 18.71 -2.14 11.49
CA THR A 300 18.32 -1.45 12.73
C THR A 300 19.33 -0.36 13.03
N ASP A 301 18.83 0.87 13.24
CA ASP A 301 19.52 2.16 13.45
C ASP A 301 20.50 2.21 14.65
N GLY A 302 21.06 1.08 15.09
CA GLY A 302 22.11 1.06 16.12
C GLY A 302 23.43 1.65 15.63
N TYR A 303 23.63 1.75 14.33
CA TYR A 303 24.85 2.32 13.74
C TYR A 303 24.48 3.41 12.72
N VAL A 304 23.79 4.46 13.17
CA VAL A 304 23.87 5.74 12.45
C VAL A 304 25.36 6.09 12.42
N PRO A 305 26.03 6.07 11.24
CA PRO A 305 27.45 6.35 11.16
C PRO A 305 27.70 7.67 11.88
N GLU A 306 28.71 7.73 12.73
CA GLU A 306 28.99 8.94 13.54
C GLU A 306 29.08 10.22 12.68
N LYS A 307 29.43 10.04 11.40
CA LYS A 307 29.48 11.07 10.35
C LYS A 307 28.12 11.63 9.91
N LEU A 308 27.02 10.94 10.18
CA LEU A 308 25.63 11.39 9.94
C LEU A 308 25.00 12.01 11.19
N LYS A 309 25.64 11.92 12.36
CA LYS A 309 25.19 12.61 13.58
C LYS A 309 25.59 14.09 13.59
N VAL A 310 26.67 14.44 12.90
CA VAL A 310 27.08 15.83 12.71
C VAL A 310 26.51 16.29 11.38
N ASP A 311 25.61 17.28 11.42
CA ASP A 311 25.10 17.89 10.21
C ASP A 311 26.30 18.44 9.40
N PRO A 312 26.52 18.01 8.15
CA PRO A 312 27.63 18.53 7.34
C PRO A 312 27.59 20.06 7.20
N PHE A 313 26.42 20.69 7.34
CA PHE A 313 26.29 22.14 7.36
C PHE A 313 26.79 22.76 8.67
N GLU A 314 26.66 22.09 9.81
CA GLU A 314 27.24 22.55 11.08
C GLU A 314 28.77 22.52 11.04
N GLU A 315 29.38 21.49 10.42
CA GLU A 315 30.84 21.47 10.21
C GLU A 315 31.29 22.63 9.32
N LEU A 316 30.57 22.90 8.24
CA LEU A 316 30.84 24.02 7.35
C LEU A 316 30.66 25.36 8.06
N ALA A 317 29.59 25.53 8.83
CA ALA A 317 29.35 26.75 9.61
C ALA A 317 30.46 26.95 10.66
N ALA A 318 30.86 25.89 11.36
CA ALA A 318 31.95 25.93 12.32
C ALA A 318 33.29 26.32 11.65
N ARG A 319 33.58 25.76 10.47
CA ARG A 319 34.77 26.13 9.68
C ARG A 319 34.73 27.60 9.25
N VAL A 320 33.61 28.09 8.74
CA VAL A 320 33.44 29.49 8.34
C VAL A 320 33.62 30.43 9.55
N HIS A 321 33.06 30.07 10.70
CA HIS A 321 33.23 30.84 11.93
C HIS A 321 34.68 30.83 12.45
N SER A 322 35.39 29.71 12.33
CA SER A 322 36.82 29.64 12.69
C SER A 322 37.69 30.48 11.74
N ALA A 323 37.45 30.42 10.43
CA ALA A 323 38.19 31.18 9.43
C ALA A 323 38.03 32.69 9.63
N LYS A 324 36.83 33.12 10.01
CA LYS A 324 36.52 34.53 10.32
C LYS A 324 37.24 35.04 11.57
N ARG A 325 37.59 34.18 12.54
CA ARG A 325 38.32 34.58 13.77
C ARG A 325 39.83 34.65 13.58
N THR A 326 40.40 33.87 12.68
CA THR A 326 41.86 33.79 12.49
C THR A 326 42.41 34.74 11.41
N GLY A 327 41.53 35.37 10.63
CA GLY A 327 41.91 36.29 9.54
C GLY A 327 41.79 37.78 9.86
N GLY A 328 41.80 38.18 11.14
CA GLY A 328 41.70 39.57 11.61
C GLY A 328 42.89 40.01 12.43
#